data_AF-A0AA42P123-F1
#
_entry.id   AF-A0AA42P123-F1
#
_cell.length_a   1.000
_cell.length_b   1.000
_cell.length_c   1.000
_cell.angle_alpha   90.00
_cell.angle_beta   90.00
_cell.angle_gamma   90.00
#
_symmetry.space_group_name_H-M   'P 1'
#
loop_
_entity.id
_entity.type
_entity.pdbx_description
1 polymer ?
#
loop_
_entity_poly.entity_id
_entity_poly.type
_entity_poly.pdbx_seq_one_letter_code
_entity_poly.pdbx_strand_id
1 'polypeptide(L)'
;MPRLNILPLLLTLSLLPAVPALAQSAAHTPAARPLPATPLPAWEQLSEAQRESLLAPLRDRWNGADAGQRQRMLSHGQRWQSMSPEERDKARRGLRRFEHMSPEQREQARALFGQMRDMPPAQREALRERWSQMTPEQRKDWVRDNPPPAKPR
;
A
#
# COMPACT_ATOMS: atom_id res chain seq x y z
N MET A 1 3.35 -59.69 -22.73
CA MET A 1 2.57 -59.72 -24.00
C MET A 1 2.65 -58.33 -24.63
N PRO A 2 3.08 -58.22 -25.89
CA PRO A 2 3.46 -56.96 -26.55
C PRO A 2 2.36 -56.40 -27.47
N ARG A 3 2.66 -55.23 -28.06
CA ARG A 3 2.10 -54.65 -29.31
C ARG A 3 0.72 -53.98 -29.22
N LEU A 4 0.34 -53.01 -30.04
CA LEU A 4 0.93 -51.98 -30.92
C LEU A 4 -0.32 -51.43 -31.63
N ASN A 5 -0.43 -50.10 -31.81
CA ASN A 5 -1.21 -49.35 -32.82
C ASN A 5 -2.56 -49.87 -33.37
N ILE A 6 -3.50 -48.96 -33.62
CA ILE A 6 -3.91 -48.53 -34.98
C ILE A 6 -5.04 -47.51 -34.82
N LEU A 7 -4.83 -46.33 -35.38
CA LEU A 7 -5.85 -45.34 -35.70
C LEU A 7 -6.40 -45.66 -37.10
N PRO A 8 -7.71 -45.53 -37.35
CA PRO A 8 -8.14 -45.09 -38.66
C PRO A 8 -9.02 -43.85 -38.58
N LEU A 9 -8.56 -42.85 -39.31
CA LEU A 9 -9.27 -41.69 -39.80
C LEU A 9 -10.47 -42.18 -40.64
N LEU A 10 -11.69 -41.72 -40.34
CA LEU A 10 -12.78 -41.69 -41.32
C LEU A 10 -13.23 -40.25 -41.52
N LEU A 11 -13.10 -39.87 -42.79
CA LEU A 11 -13.33 -38.56 -43.38
C LEU A 11 -14.79 -38.57 -43.88
N THR A 12 -15.66 -37.75 -43.31
CA THR A 12 -16.97 -37.46 -43.92
C THR A 12 -17.15 -35.97 -44.08
N LEU A 13 -17.24 -35.58 -45.36
CA LEU A 13 -17.44 -34.26 -45.92
C LEU A 13 -18.94 -34.04 -46.14
N SER A 14 -19.50 -32.92 -45.67
CA SER A 14 -20.75 -32.23 -46.12
C SER A 14 -21.28 -31.38 -44.96
N LEU A 15 -21.80 -30.15 -45.06
CA LEU A 15 -22.16 -29.22 -46.13
C LEU A 15 -22.51 -27.89 -45.41
N LEU A 16 -22.07 -26.72 -45.89
CA LEU A 16 -22.51 -25.43 -45.34
C LEU A 16 -23.95 -25.10 -45.78
N PRO A 17 -24.72 -24.40 -44.93
CA PRO A 17 -25.51 -23.28 -45.44
C PRO A 17 -25.20 -21.97 -44.70
N ALA A 18 -25.21 -20.90 -45.49
CA ALA A 18 -24.97 -19.51 -45.09
C ALA A 18 -26.00 -19.01 -44.07
N VAL A 19 -25.53 -18.27 -43.06
CA VAL A 19 -26.36 -17.57 -42.07
C VAL A 19 -26.41 -16.08 -42.45
N PRO A 20 -27.59 -15.43 -42.52
CA PRO A 20 -27.74 -14.10 -43.08
C PRO A 20 -27.18 -13.02 -42.14
N ALA A 21 -26.59 -11.99 -42.75
CA ALA A 21 -26.16 -10.79 -42.06
C ALA A 21 -27.38 -9.97 -41.59
N LEU A 22 -27.64 -9.98 -40.28
CA LEU A 22 -28.50 -8.98 -39.64
C LEU A 22 -27.66 -7.74 -39.32
N ALA A 23 -28.06 -6.62 -39.93
CA ALA A 23 -27.51 -5.30 -39.67
C ALA A 23 -27.53 -5.00 -38.17
N GLN A 24 -26.35 -4.76 -37.59
CA GLN A 24 -26.21 -4.32 -36.22
C GLN A 24 -26.68 -2.86 -36.14
N SER A 25 -27.91 -2.65 -35.66
CA SER A 25 -28.34 -1.34 -35.20
C SER A 25 -27.52 -1.00 -33.96
N ALA A 26 -26.58 -0.06 -34.09
CA ALA A 26 -25.79 0.45 -32.99
C ALA A 26 -26.70 1.21 -32.02
N ALA A 27 -27.24 0.50 -31.04
CA ALA A 27 -27.87 1.09 -29.87
C ALA A 27 -26.81 1.96 -29.19
N HIS A 28 -26.97 3.27 -29.31
CA HIS A 28 -26.20 4.23 -28.54
C HIS A 28 -26.62 4.05 -27.08
N THR A 29 -25.80 3.37 -26.29
CA THR A 29 -25.95 3.38 -24.83
C THR A 29 -25.75 4.81 -24.37
N PRO A 30 -26.76 5.47 -23.75
CA PRO A 30 -26.54 6.77 -23.16
C PRO A 30 -25.49 6.61 -22.07
N ALA A 31 -24.36 7.29 -22.20
CA ALA A 31 -23.33 7.34 -21.18
C ALA A 31 -24.00 7.75 -19.86
N ALA A 32 -23.98 6.87 -18.86
CA ALA A 32 -24.55 7.13 -17.56
C ALA A 32 -23.88 8.38 -16.97
N ARG A 33 -24.66 9.43 -16.72
CA ARG A 33 -24.18 10.59 -15.97
C ARG A 33 -23.67 10.09 -14.61
N PRO A 34 -22.44 10.44 -14.19
CA PRO A 34 -22.00 10.12 -12.84
C PRO A 34 -22.93 10.83 -11.86
N LEU A 35 -23.63 10.05 -11.03
CA LEU A 35 -24.44 10.59 -9.94
C LEU A 35 -23.53 11.37 -8.98
N PRO A 36 -23.97 12.51 -8.41
CA PRO A 36 -23.20 13.19 -7.38
C PRO A 36 -23.01 12.23 -6.20
N ALA A 37 -21.76 11.90 -5.89
CA ALA A 37 -21.43 11.10 -4.72
C ALA A 37 -21.82 11.90 -3.48
N THR A 38 -22.81 11.40 -2.70
CA THR A 38 -23.09 11.94 -1.37
C THR A 38 -21.82 11.82 -0.52
N PRO A 39 -21.34 12.92 0.09
CA PRO A 39 -20.15 12.87 0.94
C PRO A 39 -20.40 11.93 2.13
N LEU A 40 -19.40 11.09 2.44
CA LEU A 40 -19.47 10.19 3.60
C LEU A 40 -19.55 11.00 4.90
N PRO A 41 -20.26 10.50 5.94
CA PRO A 41 -20.39 11.19 7.21
C PRO A 41 -19.02 11.40 7.88
N ALA A 42 -18.88 12.52 8.60
CA ALA A 42 -17.70 12.75 9.43
C ALA A 42 -17.64 11.74 10.59
N TRP A 43 -16.46 11.54 11.18
CA TRP A 43 -16.27 10.61 12.31
C TRP A 43 -17.26 10.86 13.47
N GLU A 44 -17.53 12.13 13.77
CA GLU A 44 -18.46 12.55 14.83
C GLU A 44 -19.92 12.19 14.54
N GLN A 45 -20.27 11.94 13.28
CA GLN A 45 -21.63 11.59 12.85
C GLN A 45 -21.86 10.09 12.73
N LEU A 46 -20.81 9.26 12.91
CA LEU A 46 -20.94 7.80 12.89
C LEU A 46 -21.75 7.30 14.09
N SER A 47 -22.64 6.33 13.86
CA SER A 47 -23.31 5.61 14.94
C SER A 47 -22.32 4.79 15.75
N GLU A 48 -22.69 4.42 16.97
CA GLU A 48 -21.85 3.59 17.83
C GLU A 48 -21.48 2.27 17.15
N ALA A 49 -22.44 1.58 16.54
CA ALA A 49 -22.19 0.36 15.78
C ALA A 49 -21.19 0.56 14.62
N GLN A 50 -21.24 1.70 13.93
CA GLN A 50 -20.29 2.03 12.86
C GLN A 50 -18.89 2.25 13.43
N ARG A 51 -18.75 3.04 14.51
CA ARG A 51 -17.45 3.26 15.16
C ARG A 51 -16.85 1.95 15.66
N GLU A 52 -17.67 1.09 16.28
CA GLU A 52 -17.24 -0.23 16.74
C GLU A 52 -16.71 -1.10 15.59
N SER A 53 -17.39 -1.09 14.44
CA SER A 53 -16.90 -1.85 13.27
C SER A 53 -15.56 -1.35 12.74
N LEU A 54 -15.32 -0.04 12.76
CA LEU A 54 -14.06 0.57 12.32
C LEU A 54 -12.91 0.33 13.31
N LEU A 55 -13.23 0.25 14.61
CA LEU A 55 -12.27 0.00 15.68
C LEU A 55 -11.99 -1.49 15.91
N ALA A 56 -12.87 -2.39 15.45
CA ALA A 56 -12.74 -3.84 15.66
C ALA A 56 -11.35 -4.40 15.27
N PRO A 57 -10.77 -4.08 14.09
CA PRO A 57 -9.44 -4.59 13.75
C PRO A 57 -8.32 -4.10 14.67
N LEU A 58 -8.48 -2.92 15.29
CA LEU A 58 -7.52 -2.42 16.28
C LEU A 58 -7.66 -3.18 17.61
N ARG A 59 -8.90 -3.45 18.04
CA ARG A 59 -9.18 -4.25 19.23
C ARG A 59 -8.65 -5.67 19.09
N ASP A 60 -8.85 -6.31 17.95
CA ASP A 60 -8.38 -7.68 17.70
C ASP A 60 -6.85 -7.74 17.72
N ARG A 61 -6.19 -6.76 17.08
CA ARG A 61 -4.72 -6.62 17.14
C ARG A 61 -4.21 -6.40 18.57
N TRP A 62 -4.92 -5.62 19.38
CA TRP A 62 -4.56 -5.40 20.78
C TRP A 62 -4.71 -6.67 21.63
N ASN A 63 -5.79 -7.41 21.45
CA ASN A 63 -6.07 -8.63 22.20
C ASN A 63 -5.09 -9.75 21.85
N GLY A 64 -4.71 -9.88 20.57
CA GLY A 64 -3.72 -10.84 20.09
C GLY A 64 -2.25 -10.43 20.33
N ALA A 65 -1.99 -9.20 20.79
CA ALA A 65 -0.65 -8.69 21.01
C ALA A 65 -0.03 -9.20 22.33
N ASP A 66 1.27 -9.50 22.29
CA ASP A 66 2.07 -9.75 23.49
C ASP A 66 2.32 -8.46 24.31
N ALA A 67 2.95 -8.58 25.47
CA ALA A 67 3.21 -7.45 26.36
C ALA A 67 4.07 -6.35 25.69
N GLY A 68 5.08 -6.74 24.92
CA GLY A 68 5.95 -5.80 24.21
C GLY A 68 5.21 -5.07 23.09
N GLN A 69 4.40 -5.78 22.32
CA GLN A 69 3.56 -5.22 21.26
C GLN A 69 2.52 -4.24 21.83
N ARG A 70 1.83 -4.60 22.92
CA ARG A 70 0.89 -3.71 23.63
C ARG A 70 1.58 -2.44 24.12
N GLN A 71 2.77 -2.56 24.71
CA GLN A 71 3.55 -1.41 25.15
C GLN A 71 3.90 -0.48 23.98
N ARG A 72 4.30 -1.03 22.83
CA ARG A 72 4.57 -0.24 21.61
C ARG A 72 3.32 0.47 21.08
N MET A 73 2.16 -0.19 21.11
CA MET A 73 0.88 0.40 20.69
C MET A 73 0.49 1.57 21.59
N LEU A 74 0.54 1.40 22.92
CA LEU A 74 0.26 2.47 23.88
C LEU A 74 1.23 3.65 23.71
N SER A 75 2.52 3.36 23.56
CA SER A 75 3.55 4.39 23.41
C SER A 75 3.33 5.22 22.13
N HIS A 76 2.86 4.61 21.04
CA HIS A 76 2.45 5.33 19.83
C HIS A 76 1.24 6.22 20.08
N GLY A 77 0.20 5.71 20.75
CA GLY A 77 -1.01 6.48 21.08
C GLY A 77 -0.70 7.70 21.94
N GLN A 78 0.09 7.53 23.00
CA GLN A 78 0.52 8.61 23.89
C GLN A 78 1.31 9.69 23.14
N ARG A 79 2.27 9.29 22.29
CA ARG A 79 3.04 10.23 21.46
C ARG A 79 2.15 11.01 20.50
N TRP A 80 1.14 10.36 19.91
CA TRP A 80 0.18 11.04 19.04
C TRP A 80 -0.68 12.04 19.80
N GLN A 81 -1.14 11.68 21.00
CA GLN A 81 -1.91 12.56 21.86
C GLN A 81 -1.10 13.80 22.28
N SER A 82 0.20 13.65 22.57
CA SER A 82 1.07 14.76 22.96
C SER A 82 1.48 15.69 21.81
N MET A 83 1.25 15.32 20.55
CA MET A 83 1.55 16.18 19.40
C MET A 83 0.58 17.36 19.29
N SER A 84 1.13 18.54 19.01
CA SER A 84 0.39 19.72 18.58
C SER A 84 -0.32 19.50 17.23
N PRO A 85 -1.33 20.32 16.88
CA PRO A 85 -1.99 20.23 15.58
C PRO A 85 -1.03 20.34 14.39
N GLU A 86 -0.01 21.18 14.49
CA GLU A 86 1.01 21.36 13.45
C GLU A 86 1.90 20.12 13.29
N GLU A 87 2.34 19.52 14.40
CA GLU A 87 3.12 18.28 14.37
C GLU A 87 2.31 17.12 13.77
N ARG A 88 1.02 17.01 14.12
CA ARG A 88 0.12 16.02 13.52
C ARG A 88 -0.04 16.26 12.02
N ASP A 89 -0.11 17.51 11.57
CA ASP A 89 -0.18 17.80 10.14
C ASP A 89 1.12 17.44 9.41
N LYS A 90 2.27 17.79 10.00
CA LYS A 90 3.58 17.38 9.49
C LYS A 90 3.69 15.84 9.40
N ALA A 91 3.21 15.12 10.41
CA ALA A 91 3.17 13.66 10.40
C ALA A 91 2.28 13.12 9.27
N ARG A 92 1.06 13.65 9.09
CA ARG A 92 0.16 13.28 7.97
C ARG A 92 0.79 13.55 6.61
N ARG A 93 1.44 14.70 6.42
CA ARG A 93 2.19 15.01 5.18
C ARG A 93 3.32 14.01 4.97
N GLY A 94 4.02 13.63 6.04
CA GLY A 94 5.06 12.59 6.02
C GLY A 94 4.53 11.24 5.58
N LEU A 95 3.41 10.80 6.16
CA LEU A 95 2.74 9.55 5.81
C LEU A 95 2.34 9.53 4.33
N ARG A 96 1.67 10.59 3.84
CA ARG A 96 1.30 10.68 2.43
C ARG A 96 2.52 10.57 1.51
N ARG A 97 3.63 11.26 1.83
CA ARG A 97 4.86 11.10 1.03
C ARG A 97 5.37 9.66 1.05
N PHE A 98 5.37 9.01 2.22
CA PHE A 98 5.85 7.64 2.37
C PHE A 98 5.00 6.62 1.61
N GLU A 99 3.68 6.80 1.57
CA GLU A 99 2.75 5.95 0.81
C GLU A 99 3.06 5.98 -0.69
N HIS A 100 3.46 7.14 -1.22
CA HIS A 100 3.80 7.31 -2.64
C HIS A 100 5.25 6.92 -2.98
N MET A 101 6.06 6.52 -2.01
CA MET A 101 7.43 6.05 -2.27
C MET A 101 7.46 4.64 -2.86
N SER A 102 8.40 4.41 -3.79
CA SER A 102 8.74 3.06 -4.26
C SER A 102 9.34 2.19 -3.13
N PRO A 103 9.35 0.85 -3.26
CA PRO A 103 10.00 -0.02 -2.28
C PRO A 103 11.44 0.39 -1.93
N GLU A 104 12.25 0.75 -2.94
CA GLU A 104 13.64 1.19 -2.80
C GLU A 104 13.72 2.53 -2.06
N GLN A 105 12.85 3.48 -2.40
CA GLN A 105 12.78 4.76 -1.70
C GLN A 105 12.37 4.60 -0.23
N ARG A 106 11.45 3.68 0.06
CA ARG A 106 11.08 3.35 1.45
C ARG A 106 12.24 2.70 2.20
N GLU A 107 13.03 1.88 1.55
CA GLU A 107 14.24 1.28 2.14
C GLU A 107 15.28 2.34 2.48
N GLN A 108 15.58 3.22 1.52
CA GLN A 108 16.43 4.39 1.72
C GLN A 108 15.96 5.27 2.88
N ALA A 109 14.66 5.56 2.94
CA ALA A 109 14.07 6.36 4.02
C ALA A 109 14.21 5.67 5.39
N ARG A 110 14.03 4.35 5.47
CA ARG A 110 14.23 3.57 6.71
C ARG A 110 15.68 3.56 7.14
N ALA A 111 16.61 3.39 6.22
CA ALA A 111 18.05 3.44 6.48
C ALA A 111 18.46 4.82 7.00
N LEU A 112 18.09 5.89 6.29
CA LEU A 112 18.37 7.27 6.69
C LEU A 112 17.77 7.59 8.08
N PHE A 113 16.52 7.21 8.31
CA PHE A 113 15.88 7.40 9.62
C PHE A 113 16.58 6.62 10.73
N GLY A 114 16.96 5.37 10.47
CA GLY A 114 17.68 4.52 11.42
C GLY A 114 18.99 5.16 11.86
N GLN A 115 19.78 5.68 10.92
CA GLN A 115 21.01 6.40 11.22
C GLN A 115 20.75 7.69 12.00
N MET A 116 19.78 8.50 11.58
CA MET A 116 19.49 9.78 12.22
C MET A 116 18.94 9.65 13.65
N ARG A 117 18.23 8.57 13.98
CA ARG A 117 17.49 8.44 15.24
C ARG A 117 18.37 8.67 16.48
N ASP A 118 19.60 8.18 16.41
CA ASP A 118 20.54 8.17 17.54
C ASP A 118 21.57 9.32 17.44
N MET A 119 21.39 10.24 16.47
CA MET A 119 22.29 11.37 16.22
C MET A 119 21.83 12.69 16.88
N PRO A 120 22.77 13.53 17.35
CA PRO A 120 22.48 14.91 17.75
C PRO A 120 21.87 15.75 16.61
N PRO A 121 21.08 16.80 16.92
CA PRO A 121 20.40 17.61 15.90
C PRO A 121 21.32 18.14 14.79
N ALA A 122 22.50 18.65 15.15
CA ALA A 122 23.47 19.19 14.17
C ALA A 122 23.97 18.10 13.20
N GLN A 123 24.27 16.90 13.71
CA GLN A 123 24.71 15.78 12.87
C GLN A 123 23.59 15.29 11.94
N ARG A 124 22.33 15.29 12.42
CA ARG A 124 21.17 14.98 11.57
C ARG A 124 21.00 15.97 10.43
N GLU A 125 21.28 17.24 10.65
CA GLU A 125 21.21 18.26 9.60
C GLU A 125 22.28 18.02 8.54
N ALA A 126 23.53 17.84 8.96
CA ALA A 126 24.64 17.55 8.06
C ALA A 126 24.39 16.29 7.22
N LEU A 127 23.83 15.23 7.82
CA LEU A 127 23.48 14.02 7.08
C LEU A 127 22.35 14.27 6.07
N ARG A 128 21.34 15.09 6.40
CA ARG A 128 20.26 15.45 5.48
C ARG A 128 20.76 16.28 4.31
N GLU A 129 21.65 17.22 4.56
CA GLU A 129 22.29 18.03 3.52
C GLU A 129 23.10 17.15 2.57
N ARG A 130 23.98 16.29 3.12
CA ARG A 130 24.76 15.35 2.31
C ARG A 130 23.86 14.43 1.49
N TRP A 131 22.80 13.88 2.10
CA TRP A 131 21.83 13.01 1.42
C TRP A 131 21.13 13.71 0.25
N SER A 132 20.82 15.00 0.40
CA SER A 132 20.17 15.80 -0.65
C SER A 132 21.05 15.97 -1.89
N GLN A 133 22.37 16.00 -1.71
CA GLN A 133 23.37 16.13 -2.77
C GLN A 133 23.73 14.79 -3.44
N MET A 134 23.39 13.64 -2.84
CA MET A 134 23.70 12.33 -3.40
C MET A 134 22.87 12.00 -4.65
N THR A 135 23.52 11.38 -5.65
CA THR A 135 22.84 10.76 -6.80
C THR A 135 22.04 9.52 -6.36
N PRO A 136 21.10 9.03 -7.19
CA PRO A 136 20.39 7.79 -6.89
C PRO A 136 21.31 6.59 -6.64
N GLU A 137 22.41 6.48 -7.38
CA GLU A 137 23.42 5.43 -7.24
C GLU A 137 24.16 5.55 -5.92
N GLN A 138 24.62 6.76 -5.57
CA GLN A 138 25.28 7.02 -4.29
C GLN A 138 24.37 6.72 -3.10
N ARG A 139 23.07 6.97 -3.20
CA ARG A 139 22.09 6.59 -2.16
C ARG A 139 21.95 5.08 -2.04
N LYS A 140 21.95 4.34 -3.15
CA LYS A 140 21.92 2.86 -3.14
C LYS A 140 23.16 2.29 -2.45
N ASP A 141 24.35 2.78 -2.83
CA ASP A 141 25.61 2.39 -2.20
C ASP A 141 25.61 2.72 -0.71
N TRP A 142 25.16 3.93 -0.34
CA TRP A 142 25.07 4.32 1.06
C TRP A 142 24.15 3.41 1.86
N VAL A 143 22.99 3.00 1.31
CA VAL A 143 22.07 2.05 1.99
C VAL A 143 22.67 0.67 2.14
N ARG A 144 23.43 0.19 1.14
CA ARG A 144 24.15 -1.08 1.24
C ARG A 144 25.10 -1.07 2.43
N ASP A 145 25.80 0.03 2.62
CA ASP A 145 26.77 0.18 3.72
C ASP A 145 26.10 0.56 5.05
N ASN A 146 24.89 1.11 5.01
CA ASN A 146 24.10 1.57 6.16
C ASN A 146 22.69 0.96 6.10
N PRO A 147 22.54 -0.35 6.33
CA PRO A 147 21.26 -1.02 6.14
C PRO A 147 20.19 -0.49 7.10
N PRO A 148 18.90 -0.55 6.72
CA PRO A 148 17.82 -0.17 7.60
C PRO A 148 17.81 -1.02 8.88
N PRO A 149 17.39 -0.44 10.03
CA PRO A 149 17.31 -1.18 11.27
C PRO A 149 16.39 -2.39 11.09
N ALA A 150 16.74 -3.51 11.74
CA ALA A 150 15.93 -4.71 11.72
C ALA A 150 14.49 -4.38 12.15
N LYS A 151 13.51 -4.91 11.41
CA LYS A 151 12.12 -4.78 11.81
C LYS A 151 11.97 -5.41 13.21
N PRO A 152 11.45 -4.69 14.21
CA PRO A 152 11.16 -5.31 15.49
C PRO A 152 10.18 -6.46 15.25
N ARG A 153 10.55 -7.66 15.74
CA ARG A 153 9.68 -8.83 15.71
C ARG A 153 8.44 -8.62 16.58
#